data_AF-A0A535PJU5-F1
#
_entry.id   AF-A0A535PJU5-F1
#
_cell.length_a   1.000
_cell.length_b   1.000
_cell.length_c   1.000
_cell.angle_alpha   90.00
_cell.angle_beta   90.00
_cell.angle_gamma   90.00
#
_symmetry.space_group_name_H-M   'P 1'
#
loop_
_entity.id
_entity.type
_entity.pdbx_description
1 polymer ?
#
loop_
_entity_poly.entity_id
_entity_poly.type
_entity_poly.pdbx_seq_one_letter_code
_entity_poly.pdbx_strand_id
1 'polypeptide(L)' 'MRELKELRVKLFNLRLQQQRGEVKNNRIFAQTRKDIARLQHRLTQLEDEE' A
#
# COMPACT_ATOMS: atom_id res chain seq x y z
N MET A 1 2.55 1.41 12.86
CA MET A 1 3.66 0.85 12.04
C MET A 1 3.34 -0.48 11.34
N ARG A 2 2.76 -1.48 12.02
CA ARG A 2 2.51 -2.82 11.45
C ARG A 2 1.67 -2.83 10.17
N GLU A 3 0.58 -2.07 10.14
CA GLU A 3 -0.35 -2.01 9.00
C GLU A 3 0.30 -1.43 7.72
N LEU A 4 1.11 -0.39 7.86
CA LEU A 4 1.87 0.18 6.73
C LEU A 4 2.84 -0.84 6.13
N LYS A 5 3.49 -1.64 6.98
CA LYS A 5 4.40 -2.72 6.55
C LYS A 5 3.62 -3.80 5.79
N GLU A 6 2.45 -4.20 6.29
CA GLU A 6 1.59 -5.19 5.65
C GLU A 6 1.10 -4.72 4.27
N LEU A 7 0.68 -3.46 4.14
CA LEU A 7 0.29 -2.91 2.83
C LEU A 7 1.47 -2.80 1.85
N ARG A 8 2.68 -2.47 2.33
CA ARG A 8 3.89 -2.45 1.48
C ARG A 8 4.23 -3.85 0.96
N VAL A 9 4.15 -4.87 1.80
CA VAL A 9 4.33 -6.28 1.40
C VAL A 9 3.26 -6.70 0.40
N LYS A 10 1.99 -6.32 0.64
CA LYS A 10 0.89 -6.56 -0.29
C LYS A 10 1.16 -5.92 -1.66
N LEU A 11 1.62 -4.67 -1.70
CA LEU A 11 1.98 -3.99 -2.95
C LEU A 11 3.14 -4.68 -3.67
N PHE A 12 4.14 -5.16 -2.94
CA PHE A 12 5.24 -5.94 -3.51
C PHE A 12 4.75 -7.24 -4.16
N ASN A 13 3.93 -8.02 -3.44
CA ASN A 13 3.37 -9.27 -3.96
C ASN A 13 2.50 -9.03 -5.19
N LEU A 14 1.69 -7.97 -5.20
CA LEU A 14 0.90 -7.59 -6.37
C LEU A 14 1.80 -7.31 -7.57
N ARG A 15 2.90 -6.56 -7.40
CA ARG A 15 3.87 -6.31 -8.48
C ARG A 15 4.50 -7.60 -9.02
N LEU A 16 4.83 -8.55 -8.14
CA LEU A 16 5.32 -9.86 -8.57
C LEU A 16 4.28 -10.64 -9.37
N GLN A 17 3.03 -10.66 -8.91
CA GLN A 17 1.92 -11.28 -9.66
C GLN A 17 1.73 -10.61 -11.03
N GLN A 18 1.91 -9.29 -11.11
CA GLN A 18 1.79 -8.56 -12.39
C GLN A 18 2.86 -9.00 -13.37
N GLN A 19 4.11 -9.15 -12.91
CA GLN A 19 5.21 -9.66 -13.74
C GLN A 19 4.96 -11.08 -14.24
N ARG A 20 4.26 -11.90 -13.45
CA ARG A 20 3.86 -13.27 -13.82
C ARG A 20 2.61 -13.33 -14.71
N GLY A 21 1.92 -12.22 -14.94
CA GLY A 21 0.64 -12.19 -15.65
C GLY A 21 -0.55 -12.75 -14.85
N GLU A 22 -0.40 -12.90 -13.53
CA GLU A 22 -1.42 -13.49 -12.63
C GLU A 22 -2.43 -12.46 -12.13
N VAL A 23 -2.22 -11.17 -12.39
CA VAL A 23 -3.10 -10.09 -11.92
C VAL A 23 -4.35 -10.02 -12.80
N LYS A 24 -5.49 -10.39 -12.21
CA LYS A 24 -6.82 -10.26 -12.83
C LYS A 24 -7.46 -8.88 -12.64
N ASN A 25 -7.04 -8.13 -11.62
CA ASN A 25 -7.65 -6.84 -11.27
C ASN A 25 -6.61 -5.76 -10.96
N ASN A 26 -6.33 -4.92 -11.96
CA ASN A 26 -5.38 -3.81 -11.83
C ASN A 26 -5.86 -2.70 -10.87
N ARG A 27 -7.16 -2.62 -10.56
CA ARG A 27 -7.69 -1.61 -9.62
C ARG A 27 -7.11 -1.78 -8.21
N ILE A 28 -6.73 -3.01 -7.85
CA ILE A 28 -6.14 -3.31 -6.54
C ILE A 28 -4.82 -2.56 -6.33
N PHE A 29 -4.05 -2.27 -7.39
CA PHE A 29 -2.83 -1.46 -7.29
C PHE A 29 -3.11 -0.02 -6.93
N ALA A 30 -4.07 0.59 -7.62
CA ALA A 30 -4.47 1.97 -7.34
C ALA A 30 -5.02 2.09 -5.92
N GLN A 31 -5.83 1.12 -5.48
CA GLN A 31 -6.36 1.08 -4.13
C GLN A 31 -5.26 0.94 -3.08
N THR A 32 -4.39 -0.07 -3.22
CA THR A 32 -3.31 -0.34 -2.25
C THR A 32 -2.34 0.84 -2.13
N ARG A 33 -2.04 1.55 -3.24
CA ARG A 33 -1.22 2.78 -3.19
C ARG A 33 -1.92 3.92 -2.45
N LYS A 34 -3.23 4.11 -2.68
CA LYS A 34 -4.01 5.14 -1.97
C LYS A 34 -4.09 4.84 -0.47
N ASP A 35 -4.25 3.58 -0.09
CA ASP A 35 -4.33 3.16 1.31
C ASP A 35 -2.99 3.40 2.03
N ILE A 36 -1.87 3.08 1.38
CA ILE A 36 -0.52 3.40 1.87
C ILE A 36 -0.35 4.91 2.07
N ALA A 37 -0.68 5.71 1.06
CA ALA A 37 -0.53 7.17 1.13
C ALA A 37 -1.39 7.78 2.26
N ARG A 38 -2.63 7.29 2.43
CA ARG A 38 -3.52 7.72 3.51
C ARG A 38 -2.94 7.41 4.89
N LEU A 39 -2.41 6.21 5.10
CA LEU A 39 -1.79 5.85 6.38
C LEU A 39 -0.52 6.65 6.65
N GLN A 40 0.32 6.87 5.63
CA GLN A 40 1.50 7.72 5.78
C GLN A 40 1.11 9.14 6.16
N HIS A 41 0.11 9.71 5.48
CA HIS A 41 -0.36 11.06 5.80
C HIS A 41 -0.87 11.17 7.25
N ARG A 42 -1.66 10.20 7.71
CA ARG A 42 -2.14 10.17 9.10
C ARG A 42 -1.00 10.06 10.11
N LEU A 43 0.04 9.28 9.81
CA LEU A 43 1.20 9.17 10.68
C LEU A 43 1.95 10.50 10.77
N THR A 44 2.16 11.17 9.63
CA THR A 44 2.77 12.51 9.63
C THR A 44 1.95 13.53 10.41
N GLN A 45 0.62 13.53 10.27
CA GLN A 45 -0.24 14.42 11.06
C GLN A 45 -0.13 14.17 12.57
N LEU A 46 -0.04 12.90 12.99
CA LEU A 46 0.14 12.56 14.40
C LEU A 46 1.53 12.94 14.92
N GLU A 47 2.57 12.83 14.09
CA GLU A 47 3.94 13.27 14.43
C GLU A 47 4.04 14.81 14.54
N ASP A 48 3.22 15.56 13.78
CA ASP A 48 3.18 17.02 13.84
C ASP A 48 2.33 17.56 15.03
N GLU A 49 1.48 16.73 15.63
CA GLU A 49 0.62 17.07 16.79
C GLU A 49 1.30 16.79 18.16
N GLU A 50 2.44 16.09 18.18
CA GLU A 50 3.28 15.79 19.36
C GLU A 50 4.40 16.83 19.58
#